data_AF-A0A8K0P6X4-F1
#
_entry.id   AF-A0A8K0P6X4-F1
#
_cell.length_a   1.000
_cell.length_b   1.000
_cell.length_c   1.000
_cell.angle_alpha   90.00
_cell.angle_beta   90.00
_cell.angle_gamma   90.00
#
_symmetry.space_group_name_H-M   'P 1'
#
loop_
_entity.id
_entity.type
_entity.pdbx_description
1 polymer ?
#
loop_
_entity_poly.entity_id
_entity_poly.type
_entity_poly.pdbx_seq_one_letter_code
_entity_poly.pdbx_strand_id
1 'polypeptide(L)'
;MQNNVNFNSLEGRIDLKIMPDSAHNCFLLQGVQEVTQEKKEERENCINTAVALFRDKLKVPIDVRCLNRVHHIGTPRSKPNDKPRPIIVKKEVTLLLCMWRAWMNNLLKKRNMDLHLQEVRALGDLAKSLCRNISFLMA
;
A
#
# COMPACT_ATOMS: atom_id res chain seq x y z
N MET A 1 16.49 25.90 -8.35
CA MET A 1 15.03 25.73 -8.47
C MET A 1 14.64 24.53 -7.62
N GLN A 2 14.02 24.76 -6.47
CA GLN A 2 13.52 23.70 -5.58
C GLN A 2 12.06 23.43 -5.94
N ASN A 3 11.76 22.22 -6.43
CA ASN A 3 10.38 21.79 -6.62
C ASN A 3 9.76 21.49 -5.25
N ASN A 4 9.01 22.45 -4.73
CA ASN A 4 8.07 22.26 -3.63
C ASN A 4 6.95 21.32 -4.09
N VAL A 5 7.14 20.01 -3.90
CA VAL A 5 6.04 19.06 -3.94
C VAL A 5 5.17 19.36 -2.73
N ASN A 6 4.08 20.07 -2.98
CA ASN A 6 3.09 20.43 -1.97
C ASN A 6 2.36 19.16 -1.54
N PHE A 7 2.69 18.61 -0.36
CA PHE A 7 2.01 17.48 0.27
C PHE A 7 0.68 17.95 0.86
N ASN A 8 -0.22 18.47 0.03
CA ASN A 8 -1.55 18.87 0.49
C ASN A 8 -2.35 17.60 0.83
N SER A 9 -2.68 17.50 2.11
CA SER A 9 -3.98 17.10 2.66
C SER A 9 -4.92 16.37 1.68
N LEU A 10 -5.35 15.16 2.03
CA LEU A 10 -6.42 14.43 1.31
C LEU A 10 -7.78 15.14 1.35
N GLU A 11 -7.89 16.33 1.95
CA GLU A 11 -9.10 17.15 1.96
C GLU A 11 -9.56 17.47 0.53
N GLY A 12 -10.73 16.95 0.18
CA GLY A 12 -11.35 17.10 -1.13
C GLY A 12 -11.42 15.84 -1.99
N ARG A 13 -10.82 14.71 -1.56
CA ARG A 13 -10.82 13.48 -2.36
C ARG A 13 -12.07 12.62 -2.08
N ILE A 14 -12.86 12.43 -3.15
CA ILE A 14 -14.05 11.59 -3.23
C ILE A 14 -13.77 10.22 -2.58
N ASP A 15 -14.44 9.95 -1.46
CA ASP A 15 -14.75 8.63 -0.90
C ASP A 15 -13.65 7.55 -1.04
N LEU A 16 -12.42 7.90 -0.65
CA LEU A 16 -11.26 7.01 -0.79
C LEU A 16 -11.39 5.75 0.08
N LYS A 17 -11.41 4.58 -0.58
CA LYS A 17 -11.60 3.27 0.06
C LYS A 17 -10.47 2.31 -0.30
N ILE A 18 -10.03 1.52 0.69
CA ILE A 18 -9.11 0.39 0.50
C ILE A 18 -9.94 -0.88 0.65
N MET A 19 -10.08 -1.65 -0.42
CA MET A 19 -10.82 -2.90 -0.43
C MET A 19 -9.87 -4.09 -0.64
N PRO A 20 -9.81 -5.06 0.29
CA PRO A 20 -9.07 -6.29 0.04
C PRO A 20 -9.81 -7.15 -0.98
N ASP A 21 -9.09 -7.65 -1.98
CA ASP A 21 -9.57 -8.66 -2.91
C ASP A 21 -8.70 -9.92 -2.73
N SER A 22 -9.31 -10.97 -2.20
CA SER A 22 -8.62 -12.23 -1.93
C SER A 22 -8.43 -13.07 -3.19
N ALA A 23 -9.36 -13.02 -4.14
CA ALA A 23 -9.28 -13.81 -5.38
C ALA A 23 -8.07 -13.40 -6.22
N HIS A 24 -7.77 -12.10 -6.27
CA HIS A 24 -6.65 -11.57 -7.04
C HIS A 24 -5.40 -11.26 -6.19
N ASN A 25 -5.42 -11.65 -4.92
CA ASN A 25 -4.39 -11.37 -3.92
C ASN A 25 -3.89 -9.90 -3.97
N CYS A 26 -4.81 -8.95 -3.86
CA CYS A 26 -4.52 -7.52 -3.98
C CYS A 26 -5.37 -6.65 -3.04
N PHE A 27 -5.02 -5.37 -2.99
CA PHE A 27 -5.87 -4.30 -2.50
C PHE A 27 -6.32 -3.45 -3.69
N LEU A 28 -7.58 -3.05 -3.69
CA LEU A 28 -8.17 -2.12 -4.62
C LEU A 28 -8.32 -0.77 -3.92
N LEU A 29 -7.75 0.28 -4.51
CA LEU A 29 -7.90 1.66 -4.05
C LEU A 29 -8.89 2.36 -4.98
N GLN A 30 -10.04 2.76 -4.43
CA GLN A 30 -11.11 3.43 -5.16
C GLN A 30 -11.19 4.91 -4.79
N GLY A 31 -11.77 5.72 -5.68
CA GLY A 31 -11.95 7.16 -5.46
C GLY A 31 -10.70 8.01 -5.73
N VAL A 32 -9.63 7.41 -6.24
CA VAL A 32 -8.40 8.12 -6.60
C VAL A 32 -8.59 8.79 -7.96
N GLN A 33 -8.50 10.12 -8.01
CA GLN A 33 -8.60 10.85 -9.27
C GLN A 33 -7.50 10.40 -10.25
N GLU A 34 -7.90 10.06 -11.47
CA GLU A 34 -6.96 9.72 -12.53
C GLU A 34 -6.24 11.00 -12.99
N VAL A 35 -4.91 10.90 -13.14
CA VAL A 35 -4.09 11.98 -13.69
C VAL A 35 -3.62 11.55 -15.06
N THR A 36 -3.94 12.33 -16.09
CA THR A 36 -3.50 12.07 -17.46
C THR A 36 -2.03 12.47 -17.59
N GLN A 37 -1.12 11.53 -17.39
CA GLN A 37 0.33 11.74 -17.42
C GLN A 37 1.04 10.61 -18.18
N GLU A 38 2.33 10.79 -18.46
CA GLU A 38 3.16 9.74 -19.04
C GLU A 38 3.20 8.51 -18.10
N LYS A 39 3.33 7.29 -18.66
CA LYS A 39 3.24 6.02 -17.91
C LYS A 39 4.13 5.95 -16.66
N LYS A 40 5.32 6.57 -16.71
CA LYS A 40 6.25 6.56 -15.58
C LYS A 40 5.73 7.41 -14.42
N GLU A 41 5.22 8.60 -14.72
CA GLU A 41 4.63 9.52 -13.75
C GLU A 41 3.30 8.98 -13.20
N GLU A 42 2.49 8.32 -14.04
CA GLU A 42 1.26 7.63 -13.60
C GLU A 42 1.56 6.58 -12.53
N ARG A 43 2.62 5.77 -12.73
CA ARG A 43 3.05 4.77 -11.74
C ARG A 43 3.50 5.41 -10.43
N GLU A 44 4.33 6.45 -10.50
CA GLU A 44 4.80 7.16 -9.30
C GLU A 44 3.63 7.77 -8.52
N ASN A 45 2.66 8.37 -9.22
CA ASN A 45 1.44 8.90 -8.60
C ASN A 45 0.60 7.78 -7.93
N CYS A 46 0.48 6.62 -8.57
CA CYS A 46 -0.23 5.48 -7.98
C CYS A 46 0.47 4.99 -6.69
N ILE A 47 1.81 4.89 -6.71
CA ILE A 47 2.61 4.47 -5.55
C ILE A 47 2.44 5.49 -4.41
N ASN A 48 2.60 6.77 -4.69
CA ASN A 48 2.48 7.84 -3.71
C ASN A 48 1.08 7.87 -3.09
N THR A 49 0.04 7.68 -3.92
CA THR A 49 -1.34 7.60 -3.45
C THR A 49 -1.58 6.37 -2.58
N ALA A 50 -1.05 5.20 -2.97
CA ALA A 50 -1.12 4.01 -2.14
C ALA A 50 -0.47 4.23 -0.77
N VAL A 51 0.77 4.75 -0.73
CA VAL A 51 1.48 5.04 0.53
C VAL A 51 0.68 5.98 1.43
N ALA A 52 0.12 7.05 0.87
CA ALA A 52 -0.73 7.98 1.61
C ALA A 52 -1.95 7.27 2.19
N LEU A 53 -2.66 6.47 1.39
CA LEU A 53 -3.85 5.75 1.83
C LEU A 53 -3.56 4.72 2.93
N PHE A 54 -2.51 3.92 2.78
CA PHE A 54 -2.10 2.96 3.79
C PHE A 54 -1.73 3.64 5.12
N ARG A 55 -1.03 4.79 5.04
CA ARG A 55 -0.71 5.60 6.21
C ARG A 55 -1.96 6.17 6.87
N ASP A 56 -2.86 6.76 6.10
CA ASP A 56 -3.95 7.56 6.66
C ASP A 56 -5.10 6.69 7.15
N LYS A 57 -5.47 5.66 6.38
CA LYS A 57 -6.61 4.77 6.69
C LYS A 57 -6.21 3.60 7.57
N LEU A 58 -5.06 2.96 7.32
CA LEU A 58 -4.64 1.79 8.10
C LEU A 58 -3.63 2.10 9.21
N LYS A 59 -3.14 3.35 9.28
CA LYS A 59 -2.05 3.75 10.21
C LYS A 59 -0.78 2.92 10.02
N VAL A 60 -0.54 2.48 8.78
CA VAL A 60 0.61 1.67 8.40
C VAL A 60 1.54 2.51 7.53
N PRO A 61 2.68 3.00 8.05
CA PRO A 61 3.71 3.61 7.21
C PRO A 61 4.35 2.54 6.31
N ILE A 62 4.10 2.60 5.01
CA ILE A 62 4.68 1.71 4.02
C ILE A 62 5.74 2.46 3.20
N ASP A 63 6.89 1.84 3.00
CA ASP A 63 7.95 2.34 2.12
C ASP A 63 7.57 2.08 0.65
N VAL A 64 7.81 3.05 -0.23
CA VAL A 64 7.56 2.94 -1.68
C VAL A 64 8.20 1.70 -2.31
N ARG A 65 9.34 1.24 -1.78
CA ARG A 65 10.05 0.03 -2.24
C ARG A 65 9.29 -1.26 -1.93
N CYS A 66 8.32 -1.23 -1.03
CA CYS A 66 7.46 -2.38 -0.75
C CYS A 66 6.32 -2.52 -1.78
N LEU A 67 6.16 -1.55 -2.68
CA LEU A 67 5.05 -1.45 -3.65
C LEU A 67 5.55 -1.70 -5.08
N ASN A 68 5.95 -2.94 -5.38
CA ASN A 68 6.53 -3.29 -6.69
C ASN A 68 5.49 -3.22 -7.82
N ARG A 69 4.29 -3.75 -7.58
CA ARG A 69 3.21 -3.89 -8.57
C ARG A 69 2.00 -3.05 -8.16
N VAL A 70 2.01 -1.80 -8.61
CA VAL A 70 0.93 -0.84 -8.44
C VAL A 70 0.60 -0.19 -9.78
N HIS A 71 -0.67 -0.19 -10.18
CA HIS A 71 -1.16 0.41 -11.44
C HIS A 71 -2.68 0.58 -11.41
N HIS A 72 -3.25 1.38 -12.31
CA HIS A 72 -4.69 1.41 -12.54
C HIS A 72 -5.20 0.14 -13.24
N ILE A 73 -6.38 -0.34 -12.87
CA ILE A 73 -7.06 -1.44 -13.58
C ILE A 73 -7.88 -0.88 -14.74
N GLY A 74 -7.70 -1.48 -15.92
CA GLY A 74 -8.47 -1.17 -17.13
C GLY A 74 -7.66 -0.41 -18.17
N THR A 75 -8.28 -0.19 -19.33
CA THR A 75 -7.63 0.49 -20.45
C THR A 75 -7.22 1.91 -20.09
N PRO A 76 -6.02 2.39 -20.50
CA PRO A 76 -5.65 3.79 -20.38
C PRO A 76 -6.69 4.67 -21.05
N ARG A 77 -7.09 5.75 -20.39
CA ARG A 77 -8.10 6.69 -20.89
C ARG A 77 -7.45 8.04 -21.12
N SER A 78 -7.87 8.72 -22.18
CA SER A 78 -7.37 10.04 -22.55
C SER A 78 -8.15 11.20 -21.90
N LYS A 79 -9.30 10.92 -21.28
CA LYS A 79 -10.17 11.93 -20.66
C LYS A 79 -10.48 11.57 -19.20
N PRO A 80 -10.56 12.57 -18.29
CA PRO A 80 -11.09 12.38 -16.94
C PRO A 80 -12.51 11.81 -17.01
N ASN A 81 -12.84 10.87 -16.14
CA ASN A 81 -14.16 10.25 -16.04
C ASN A 81 -14.73 10.50 -14.64
N ASP A 82 -16.04 10.67 -14.53
CA ASP A 82 -16.78 10.79 -13.27
C ASP A 82 -16.53 9.60 -12.34
N LYS A 83 -16.24 8.43 -12.93
CA LYS A 83 -15.81 7.22 -12.19
C LYS A 83 -14.34 6.90 -12.50
N PRO A 84 -13.40 7.25 -11.60
CA PRO A 84 -12.00 6.93 -11.79
C PRO A 84 -11.72 5.42 -11.69
N ARG A 85 -10.79 4.94 -12.50
CA ARG A 85 -10.28 3.57 -12.47
C ARG A 85 -9.65 3.27 -11.11
N PRO A 86 -9.94 2.10 -10.51
CA PRO A 86 -9.30 1.72 -9.26
C PRO A 86 -7.81 1.45 -9.48
N ILE A 87 -7.01 1.71 -8.46
CA ILE A 87 -5.60 1.30 -8.42
C ILE A 87 -5.53 -0.08 -7.78
N ILE A 88 -4.81 -1.01 -8.42
CA ILE A 88 -4.46 -2.30 -7.83
C ILE A 88 -3.12 -2.20 -7.13
N VAL A 89 -3.04 -2.76 -5.92
CA VAL A 89 -1.79 -2.97 -5.18
C VAL A 89 -1.68 -4.47 -4.88
N LYS A 90 -0.74 -5.18 -5.48
CA LYS A 90 -0.57 -6.63 -5.22
C LYS A 90 -0.07 -6.89 -3.80
N LYS A 91 -0.64 -7.88 -3.12
CA LYS A 91 -0.23 -8.39 -1.79
C LYS A 91 1.01 -9.27 -1.93
N GLU A 92 2.10 -8.68 -2.40
CA GLU A 92 3.38 -9.37 -2.44
C GLU A 92 3.94 -9.56 -1.04
N VAL A 93 4.78 -10.59 -0.87
CA VAL A 93 5.43 -10.90 0.41
C VAL A 93 6.10 -9.66 1.00
N THR A 94 6.82 -8.88 0.19
CA THR A 94 7.46 -7.63 0.63
C THR A 94 6.47 -6.64 1.23
N LEU A 95 5.32 -6.41 0.58
CA LEU A 95 4.27 -5.52 1.07
C LEU A 95 3.70 -6.02 2.39
N LEU A 96 3.32 -7.30 2.46
CA LEU A 96 2.74 -7.91 3.64
C LEU A 96 3.68 -7.80 4.85
N LEU A 97 4.99 -7.93 4.63
CA LEU A 97 5.99 -7.77 5.67
C LEU A 97 6.17 -6.33 6.13
N CYS A 98 6.14 -5.38 5.19
CA CYS A 98 6.18 -3.97 5.56
C CYS A 98 4.94 -3.60 6.39
N MET A 99 3.76 -4.09 6.01
CA MET A 99 2.52 -3.89 6.76
C MET A 99 2.58 -4.52 8.15
N TRP A 100 3.00 -5.78 8.24
CA TRP A 100 3.13 -6.50 9.50
C TRP A 100 4.14 -5.81 10.43
N ARG A 101 5.32 -5.41 9.92
CA ARG A 101 6.34 -4.71 10.71
C ARG A 101 5.83 -3.38 11.26
N ALA A 102 5.13 -2.61 10.43
CA ALA A 102 4.53 -1.35 10.85
C ALA A 102 3.44 -1.56 11.91
N TRP A 103 2.60 -2.57 11.76
CA TRP A 103 1.60 -2.94 12.76
C TRP A 103 2.24 -3.37 14.09
N MET A 104 3.25 -4.24 14.05
CA MET A 104 3.99 -4.66 15.24
C MET A 104 4.62 -3.47 15.94
N ASN A 105 5.33 -2.60 15.23
CA ASN A 105 5.92 -1.40 15.83
C ASN A 105 4.88 -0.52 16.54
N ASN A 106 3.69 -0.37 15.95
CA ASN A 106 2.60 0.36 16.59
C ASN A 106 2.06 -0.36 17.84
N LEU A 107 1.94 -1.69 17.80
CA LEU A 107 1.51 -2.50 18.94
C LEU A 107 2.50 -2.38 20.11
N LEU A 108 3.80 -2.47 19.82
CA LEU A 108 4.88 -2.38 20.80
C LEU A 108 4.95 -1.00 21.45
N LYS A 109 4.86 0.06 20.64
CA LYS A 109 4.74 1.44 21.15
C LYS A 109 3.55 1.61 22.09
N LYS A 110 2.38 1.08 21.74
CA LYS A 110 1.17 1.14 22.60
C LYS A 110 1.36 0.40 23.92
N ARG A 111 2.18 -0.65 23.94
CA ARG A 111 2.48 -1.46 25.14
C ARG A 111 3.70 -0.95 25.91
N ASN A 112 4.34 0.13 25.45
CA ASN A 112 5.58 0.67 26.00
C ASN A 112 6.71 -0.38 26.06
N MET A 113 6.71 -1.31 25.09
CA MET A 113 7.71 -2.36 24.96
C MET A 113 8.73 -1.94 23.91
N ASP A 114 9.98 -1.70 24.32
CA ASP A 114 11.11 -1.62 23.40
C ASP A 114 11.62 -3.04 23.12
N LEU A 115 11.18 -3.63 22.01
CA LEU A 115 11.89 -4.80 21.49
C LEU A 115 13.07 -4.36 20.64
N HIS A 116 14.18 -5.07 20.79
CA HIS A 116 15.34 -4.86 19.96
C HIS A 116 14.99 -5.13 18.49
N LEU A 117 15.56 -4.33 17.59
CA LEU A 117 15.33 -4.42 16.13
C LEU A 117 15.55 -5.84 15.58
N GLN A 118 16.40 -6.65 16.22
CA GLN A 118 16.65 -8.04 15.87
C GLN A 118 15.46 -8.97 16.18
N GLU A 119 14.75 -8.75 17.27
CA GLU A 119 13.61 -9.58 17.69
C GLU A 119 12.39 -9.34 16.79
N VAL A 120 12.17 -8.08 16.39
CA VAL A 120 11.13 -7.73 15.40
C VAL A 120 11.44 -8.35 14.03
N ARG A 121 12.72 -8.44 13.63
CA ARG A 121 13.14 -9.14 12.40
C ARG A 121 12.91 -10.64 12.52
N ALA A 122 13.30 -11.26 13.63
CA ALA A 122 13.11 -12.69 13.87
C ALA A 122 11.63 -13.08 13.82
N LEU A 123 10.76 -12.30 14.46
CA LEU A 123 9.31 -12.48 14.39
C LEU A 123 8.77 -12.28 12.96
N GLY A 124 9.34 -11.34 12.19
CA GLY A 124 8.99 -11.13 10.79
C GLY A 124 9.40 -12.29 9.88
N ASP A 125 10.57 -12.88 10.12
CA ASP A 125 11.04 -14.07 9.39
C ASP A 125 10.24 -15.33 9.79
N LEU A 126 9.84 -15.43 11.06
CA LEU A 126 8.91 -16.46 11.53
C LEU A 126 7.54 -16.32 10.84
N ALA A 127 7.01 -15.10 10.74
CA ALA A 127 5.76 -14.83 10.03
C ALA A 127 5.85 -15.15 8.53
N LYS A 128 6.97 -14.85 7.85
CA LYS A 128 7.20 -15.28 6.46
C LYS A 128 7.18 -16.80 6.32
N SER A 129 7.87 -17.49 7.23
CA SER A 129 7.96 -18.94 7.24
C SER A 129 6.57 -19.56 7.42
N LEU A 130 5.79 -19.05 8.38
CA LEU A 130 4.40 -19.45 8.60
C LEU A 130 3.52 -19.17 7.40
N CYS A 131 3.61 -18.00 6.75
CA CYS A 131 2.82 -17.71 5.54
C CYS A 131 3.17 -18.62 4.37
N ARG A 132 4.45 -19.01 4.21
CA ARG A 132 4.87 -19.99 3.19
C ARG A 132 4.33 -21.39 3.49
N ASN A 133 4.35 -21.81 4.75
CA ASN A 133 3.86 -23.12 5.16
C ASN A 133 2.32 -23.23 5.18
N ILE A 134 1.61 -22.15 5.51
CA ILE A 134 0.14 -22.11 5.41
C ILE A 134 -0.32 -22.13 3.95
N SER A 135 0.42 -21.52 3.04
CA SER A 135 0.16 -21.64 1.59
C SER A 135 0.30 -23.07 1.07
N PHE A 136 1.01 -23.94 1.81
CA PHE A 136 1.17 -25.37 1.52
C PHE A 136 0.02 -26.23 2.08
N LEU A 137 -0.71 -25.73 3.09
CA LEU A 137 -1.85 -26.41 3.72
C LEU A 137 -3.20 -26.09 3.07
N MET A 138 -3.23 -25.12 2.13
CA MET A 138 -4.42 -24.76 1.36
C MET A 138 -4.32 -25.12 -0.14
N ALA A 139 -3.32 -25.92 -0.51
CA ALA A 139 -3.21 -26.57 -1.82
C ALA A 139 -3.68 -28.02 -1.72
#